data_AF-A0A819R1F6-F1
#
_entry.id   AF-A0A819R1F6-F1
#
_cell.length_a   1.000
_cell.length_b   1.000
_cell.length_c   1.000
_cell.angle_alpha   90.00
_cell.angle_beta   90.00
_cell.angle_gamma   90.00
#
_symmetry.space_group_name_H-M   'P 1'
#
loop_
_entity.id
_entity.type
_entity.pdbx_description
1 polymer ?
#
loop_
_entity_poly.entity_id
_entity_poly.type
_entity_poly.pdbx_seq_one_letter_code
_entity_poly.pdbx_strand_id
1 'polypeptide(L)'
;MLIDQFVLIAAEEGIYSLNLNELHDATLELLYPRRTTWLFVNDNILWSISGKSNSLYRHDLFLLMQNKSTTRLSLPLNKFPISGKFEKLMPKKSATSIKINNTRGCIRCCVGRNQYNGFIYLAGMLINEIFLMQYYDPLRKFMNLKTVSISIPVEPKIFQMIFSPENQYAYVCVGVSKNKFSPNSFKFAAINFETEKVENYDDASLLSNVSRVIQHEKDVDTVLISQGNHINIVNSQGKPQTNRQILSDLYFDYEIQSLVCLQDSVLAFHKHGMQGRSLRDNEVTQEIYDQTRSFRVIGSDRLVVLQSRSFDQLQSSSALNTVPSDLHILMGHENT
;
A
#
# COMPACT_ATOMS: atom_id res chain seq x y z
N MET A 1 -10.89 0.26 -27.49
CA MET A 1 -10.48 -0.93 -26.71
C MET A 1 -10.93 -0.65 -25.30
N LEU A 2 -11.96 -1.35 -24.81
CA LEU A 2 -12.40 -1.18 -23.42
C LEU A 2 -11.25 -1.66 -22.52
N ILE A 3 -10.78 -0.79 -21.63
CA ILE A 3 -9.74 -1.14 -20.66
C ILE A 3 -10.48 -1.83 -19.51
N ASP A 4 -10.28 -3.14 -19.35
CA ASP A 4 -10.85 -3.86 -18.21
C ASP A 4 -10.22 -3.36 -16.91
N GLN A 5 -11.08 -3.01 -15.94
CA GLN A 5 -10.66 -2.53 -14.63
C GLN A 5 -10.84 -3.64 -13.60
N PHE A 6 -9.80 -3.91 -12.82
CA PHE A 6 -9.81 -4.96 -11.81
C PHE A 6 -9.39 -4.42 -10.44
N VAL A 7 -10.03 -4.92 -9.39
CA VAL A 7 -9.53 -4.82 -8.02
C VAL A 7 -8.82 -6.12 -7.68
N LEU A 8 -7.58 -6.02 -7.21
CA LEU A 8 -6.82 -7.17 -6.72
C LEU A 8 -6.84 -7.18 -5.19
N ILE A 9 -7.14 -8.35 -4.62
CA ILE A 9 -7.29 -8.52 -3.18
C ILE A 9 -6.30 -9.56 -2.70
N ALA A 10 -5.52 -9.22 -1.68
CA ALA A 10 -4.67 -10.16 -0.98
C ALA A 10 -5.41 -10.76 0.21
N ALA A 11 -5.33 -12.08 0.33
CA ALA A 11 -5.95 -12.85 1.39
C ALA A 11 -5.03 -13.99 1.86
N GLU A 12 -5.45 -14.65 2.93
CA GLU A 12 -4.76 -15.82 3.49
C GLU A 12 -4.71 -17.00 2.51
N GLU A 13 -5.72 -17.13 1.66
CA GLU A 13 -5.81 -18.20 0.65
C GLU A 13 -5.02 -17.87 -0.62
N GLY A 14 -4.86 -16.58 -0.92
CA GLY A 14 -4.28 -16.17 -2.18
C GLY A 14 -4.52 -14.72 -2.58
N ILE A 15 -4.19 -14.46 -3.84
CA ILE A 15 -4.53 -13.23 -4.54
C ILE A 15 -5.82 -13.49 -5.30
N TYR A 16 -6.81 -12.62 -5.15
CA TYR A 16 -8.07 -12.65 -5.88
C TYR A 16 -8.17 -11.44 -6.83
N SER A 17 -8.93 -11.59 -7.92
CA SER A 17 -9.35 -10.49 -8.79
C SER A 17 -10.86 -10.33 -8.79
N LEU A 18 -11.32 -9.10 -8.72
CA LEU A 18 -12.69 -8.68 -8.99
C LEU A 18 -12.71 -7.85 -10.26
N ASN A 19 -13.50 -8.26 -11.26
CA ASN A 19 -13.71 -7.49 -12.49
C ASN A 19 -14.77 -6.41 -12.25
N LEU A 20 -14.41 -5.14 -12.42
CA LEU A 20 -15.34 -4.02 -12.22
C LEU A 20 -16.32 -3.83 -13.40
N ASN A 21 -16.04 -4.42 -14.56
CA ASN A 21 -16.96 -4.39 -15.70
C ASN A 21 -18.09 -5.44 -15.57
N GLU A 22 -17.87 -6.48 -14.78
CA GLU A 22 -18.78 -7.61 -14.58
C GLU A 22 -19.28 -7.68 -13.12
N LEU A 23 -19.54 -6.52 -12.51
CA LEU A 23 -20.01 -6.44 -11.12
C LEU A 23 -21.31 -7.19 -10.85
N HIS A 24 -22.13 -7.44 -11.89
CA HIS A 24 -23.38 -8.19 -11.78
C HIS A 24 -23.15 -9.67 -11.42
N ASP A 25 -22.00 -10.24 -11.79
CA ASP A 25 -21.63 -11.60 -11.43
C ASP A 25 -21.00 -11.67 -10.02
N ALA A 26 -20.48 -10.55 -9.50
CA ALA A 26 -19.93 -10.37 -8.15
C ALA A 26 -18.98 -11.49 -7.68
N THR A 27 -18.25 -12.13 -8.60
CA THR A 27 -17.36 -13.25 -8.29
C THR A 27 -15.93 -12.79 -8.04
N LEU A 28 -15.33 -13.29 -6.96
CA LEU A 28 -13.90 -13.17 -6.72
C LEU A 28 -13.18 -14.36 -7.34
N GLU A 29 -12.27 -14.10 -8.26
CA GLU A 29 -11.52 -15.14 -8.94
C GLU A 29 -10.12 -15.32 -8.35
N LEU A 30 -9.78 -16.54 -7.92
CA LEU A 30 -8.47 -16.85 -7.35
C LEU A 30 -7.39 -16.86 -8.44
N LEU A 31 -6.43 -15.95 -8.30
CA LEU A 31 -5.31 -15.71 -9.20
C LEU A 31 -4.06 -16.50 -8.81
N TYR A 32 -3.70 -16.43 -7.53
CA TYR A 32 -2.47 -17.02 -7.02
C TYR A 32 -2.72 -17.67 -5.67
N PRO A 33 -2.72 -19.02 -5.57
CA PRO A 33 -3.16 -19.75 -4.37
C PRO A 33 -2.06 -19.85 -3.32
N ARG A 34 -1.56 -18.69 -2.86
CA ARG A 34 -0.62 -18.61 -1.73
C ARG A 34 -0.96 -17.40 -0.90
N ARG A 35 -1.02 -17.57 0.42
CA ARG A 35 -1.09 -16.48 1.41
C ARG A 35 -0.33 -15.24 0.95
N THR A 36 -1.03 -14.13 0.85
CA THR A 36 -0.47 -12.85 0.43
C THR A 36 -0.84 -11.77 1.42
N THR A 37 0.12 -10.94 1.80
CA THR A 37 -0.07 -9.89 2.82
C THR A 37 0.09 -8.48 2.28
N TRP A 38 0.62 -8.34 1.06
CA TRP A 38 0.89 -7.05 0.43
C TRP A 38 0.85 -7.20 -1.09
N LEU A 39 0.31 -6.21 -1.78
CA LEU A 39 0.24 -6.11 -3.23
C LEU A 39 0.67 -4.72 -3.70
N PHE A 40 1.25 -4.65 -4.89
CA PHE A 40 1.48 -3.42 -5.61
C PHE A 40 1.47 -3.70 -7.12
N VAL A 41 0.79 -2.87 -7.90
CA VAL A 41 0.74 -3.02 -9.36
C VAL A 41 1.45 -1.85 -10.01
N ASN A 42 2.38 -2.15 -10.93
CA ASN A 42 2.94 -1.15 -11.82
C ASN A 42 3.06 -1.74 -13.22
N ASP A 43 2.50 -1.04 -14.22
CA ASP A 43 2.56 -1.43 -15.63
C ASP A 43 2.26 -2.92 -15.86
N ASN A 44 1.06 -3.39 -15.49
CA ASN A 44 0.62 -4.80 -15.64
C ASN A 44 1.51 -5.86 -14.96
N ILE A 45 2.37 -5.44 -14.03
CA ILE A 45 3.16 -6.34 -13.21
C ILE A 45 2.71 -6.19 -11.78
N LEU A 46 2.28 -7.32 -11.22
CA LEU A 46 1.90 -7.40 -9.82
C LEU A 46 3.11 -7.82 -9.00
N TRP A 47 3.38 -7.06 -7.96
CA TRP A 47 4.33 -7.36 -6.92
C TRP A 47 3.57 -7.78 -5.68
N SER A 48 4.04 -8.83 -5.01
CA SER A 48 3.37 -9.33 -3.81
C SER A 48 4.35 -9.82 -2.75
N ILE A 49 3.98 -9.70 -1.48
CA ILE A 49 4.60 -10.48 -0.41
C ILE A 49 3.75 -11.72 -0.19
N SER A 50 4.26 -12.87 -0.63
CA SER A 50 3.48 -14.11 -0.71
C SER A 50 4.21 -15.35 -0.20
N GLY A 51 3.41 -16.38 0.10
CA GLY A 51 3.85 -17.72 0.48
C GLY A 51 4.29 -17.84 1.93
N LYS A 52 4.56 -19.09 2.35
CA LYS A 52 4.90 -19.43 3.75
C LYS A 52 6.10 -18.68 4.33
N SER A 53 7.01 -18.22 3.46
CA SER A 53 8.24 -17.54 3.85
C SER A 53 8.17 -16.02 3.67
N ASN A 54 6.98 -15.45 3.44
CA ASN A 54 6.72 -14.03 3.18
C ASN A 54 7.82 -13.41 2.32
N SER A 55 7.86 -13.77 1.04
CA SER A 55 8.91 -13.30 0.13
C SER A 55 8.31 -12.45 -0.97
N LEU A 56 9.11 -11.57 -1.55
CA LEU A 56 8.69 -10.76 -2.67
C LEU A 56 8.58 -11.62 -3.93
N TYR A 57 7.46 -11.52 -4.63
CA TYR A 57 7.22 -12.14 -5.92
C TYR A 57 6.86 -11.08 -6.95
N ARG A 58 7.33 -11.31 -8.18
CA ARG A 58 6.92 -10.61 -9.39
C ARG A 58 5.98 -11.52 -10.16
N HIS A 59 4.82 -11.01 -10.53
CA HIS A 59 3.82 -11.72 -11.31
C HIS A 59 3.52 -10.95 -12.59
N ASP A 60 3.50 -11.65 -13.71
CA ASP A 60 3.00 -11.10 -14.97
C ASP A 60 1.48 -11.21 -14.95
N LEU A 61 0.76 -10.10 -14.76
CA LEU A 61 -0.70 -10.13 -14.59
C LEU A 61 -1.39 -10.71 -15.81
N PHE A 62 -0.91 -10.40 -17.01
CA PHE A 62 -1.50 -10.92 -18.23
C PHE A 62 -1.45 -12.44 -18.28
N LEU A 63 -0.28 -13.04 -18.02
CA LEU A 63 -0.14 -14.50 -17.96
C LEU A 63 -0.95 -15.12 -16.82
N LEU A 64 -1.03 -14.43 -15.70
CA LEU A 64 -1.73 -14.90 -14.50
C LEU A 64 -3.25 -14.90 -14.70
N MET A 65 -3.76 -13.92 -15.42
CA MET A 65 -5.15 -13.85 -15.88
C MET A 65 -5.44 -14.82 -17.03
N GLN A 66 -4.49 -15.08 -17.94
CA GLN A 66 -4.69 -16.01 -19.06
C GLN A 66 -4.65 -17.49 -18.69
N ASN A 67 -3.85 -17.88 -17.69
CA ASN A 67 -3.81 -19.27 -17.21
C ASN A 67 -5.18 -19.78 -16.74
N LYS A 68 -6.16 -18.88 -16.58
CA LYS A 68 -7.59 -19.18 -16.40
C LYS A 68 -8.25 -19.86 -17.59
N SER A 69 -7.89 -19.52 -18.84
CA SER A 69 -8.60 -20.03 -20.02
C SER A 69 -8.25 -21.49 -20.34
N THR A 70 -7.03 -21.92 -19.97
CA THR A 70 -6.56 -23.28 -20.22
C THR A 70 -6.97 -24.29 -19.14
N THR A 71 -7.34 -23.84 -17.93
CA THR A 71 -7.88 -24.75 -16.90
C THR A 71 -9.35 -25.11 -17.12
N ARG A 72 -10.08 -24.41 -18.00
CA ARG A 72 -11.43 -24.82 -18.44
C ARG A 72 -11.43 -25.77 -19.66
N LEU A 73 -10.26 -26.03 -20.27
CA LEU A 73 -10.11 -26.87 -21.48
C LEU A 73 -9.00 -27.92 -21.37
N SER A 74 -8.72 -28.45 -20.16
CA SER A 74 -7.84 -29.62 -20.04
C SER A 74 -8.58 -30.90 -20.46
N LEU A 75 -8.83 -31.04 -21.75
CA LEU A 75 -8.83 -32.35 -22.40
C LEU A 75 -7.38 -32.88 -22.34
N PRO A 76 -7.16 -34.13 -21.93
CA PRO A 76 -5.82 -34.72 -21.94
C PRO A 76 -5.41 -34.95 -23.40
N LEU A 77 -4.68 -33.99 -23.97
CA LEU A 77 -4.06 -34.17 -25.29
C LEU A 77 -3.01 -35.26 -25.18
N ASN A 78 -3.33 -36.38 -25.81
CA ASN A 78 -2.49 -37.55 -25.96
C ASN A 78 -1.07 -37.18 -26.41
N LYS A 79 -0.10 -37.83 -25.75
CA LYS A 79 1.31 -37.84 -26.10
C LYS A 79 1.47 -38.36 -27.53
N PHE A 80 1.85 -37.50 -28.47
CA PHE A 80 2.47 -37.90 -29.72
C PHE A 80 3.99 -37.77 -29.57
N PRO A 81 4.78 -38.85 -29.68
CA PRO A 81 6.23 -38.77 -29.62
C PRO A 81 6.75 -38.43 -31.02
N ILE A 82 7.04 -37.16 -31.28
CA ILE A 82 7.84 -36.79 -32.44
C ILE A 82 9.29 -36.64 -31.96
N SER A 83 10.04 -37.73 -32.18
CA SER A 83 11.49 -37.76 -32.20
C SER A 83 12.01 -36.78 -33.24
N GLY A 84 12.96 -35.91 -32.87
CA GLY A 84 13.71 -35.10 -33.83
C GLY A 84 14.25 -33.80 -33.26
N LYS A 85 15.54 -33.82 -32.89
CA LYS A 85 16.44 -32.69 -32.60
C LYS A 85 15.99 -31.32 -33.17
N PHE A 86 15.23 -30.54 -32.40
CA PHE A 86 15.09 -29.08 -32.52
C PHE A 86 14.78 -28.50 -31.13
N GLU A 87 15.69 -28.68 -30.17
CA GLU A 87 15.52 -28.22 -28.78
C GLU A 87 16.47 -27.06 -28.42
N LYS A 88 16.97 -26.32 -29.42
CA LYS A 88 17.76 -25.11 -29.21
C LYS A 88 17.12 -23.93 -29.94
N LEU A 89 16.82 -22.88 -29.17
CA LEU A 89 16.21 -21.59 -29.52
C LEU A 89 14.68 -21.47 -29.40
N MET A 90 14.10 -22.00 -28.32
CA MET A 90 12.87 -21.42 -27.78
C MET A 90 13.25 -20.34 -26.75
N PRO A 91 12.86 -19.07 -26.90
CA PRO A 91 13.06 -18.08 -25.84
C PRO A 91 12.36 -18.59 -24.58
N LYS A 92 13.07 -18.57 -23.43
CA LYS A 92 12.52 -18.98 -22.13
C LYS A 92 11.14 -18.32 -21.97
N LYS A 93 10.06 -19.12 -21.95
CA LYS A 93 8.72 -18.61 -21.66
C LYS A 93 8.81 -17.79 -20.37
N SER A 94 8.39 -16.53 -20.41
CA SER A 94 8.39 -15.65 -19.24
C SER A 94 7.65 -16.37 -18.11
N ALA A 95 8.31 -16.57 -16.97
CA ALA A 95 7.67 -17.24 -15.85
C ALA A 95 6.54 -16.36 -15.32
N THR A 96 5.33 -16.91 -15.22
CA THR A 96 4.14 -16.20 -14.73
C THR A 96 4.34 -15.59 -13.35
N SER A 97 5.12 -16.25 -12.49
CA SER A 97 5.44 -15.75 -11.15
C SER A 97 6.88 -16.12 -10.78
N ILE A 98 7.65 -15.14 -10.34
CA ILE A 98 9.08 -15.26 -10.03
C ILE A 98 9.31 -14.79 -8.61
N LYS A 99 9.88 -15.67 -7.77
CA LYS A 99 10.34 -15.29 -6.44
C LYS A 99 11.61 -14.44 -6.55
N ILE A 100 11.67 -13.34 -5.82
CA ILE A 100 12.84 -12.46 -5.76
C ILE A 100 13.79 -12.97 -4.68
N ASN A 101 15.07 -13.11 -5.04
CA ASN A 101 16.11 -13.57 -4.11
C ASN A 101 16.32 -12.55 -2.99
N ASN A 102 16.84 -13.02 -1.84
CA ASN A 102 17.21 -12.16 -0.69
C ASN A 102 16.04 -11.34 -0.09
N THR A 103 14.79 -11.74 -0.33
CA THR A 103 13.60 -11.08 0.26
C THR A 103 12.81 -11.98 1.21
N ARG A 104 13.43 -13.08 1.67
CA ARG A 104 12.77 -14.07 2.54
C ARG A 104 12.53 -13.47 3.93
N GLY A 105 11.30 -13.58 4.43
CA GLY A 105 10.95 -13.08 5.76
C GLY A 105 10.62 -11.58 5.76
N CYS A 106 10.14 -11.06 4.64
CA CYS A 106 9.69 -9.68 4.54
C CYS A 106 8.43 -9.46 5.37
N ILE A 107 8.49 -8.46 6.25
CA ILE A 107 7.50 -8.16 7.28
C ILE A 107 6.59 -7.00 6.84
N ARG A 108 7.20 -5.98 6.24
CA ARG A 108 6.54 -4.78 5.72
C ARG A 108 7.13 -4.40 4.38
N CYS A 109 6.28 -3.89 3.50
CA CYS A 109 6.69 -3.27 2.25
C CYS A 109 5.95 -1.94 2.06
N CYS A 110 6.62 -0.99 1.44
CA CYS A 110 6.00 0.22 0.93
C CYS A 110 6.63 0.57 -0.42
N VAL A 111 5.85 1.29 -1.22
CA VAL A 111 6.27 1.83 -2.50
C VAL A 111 6.01 3.32 -2.50
N GLY A 112 6.90 4.07 -3.11
CA GLY A 112 6.75 5.50 -3.30
C GLY A 112 7.28 5.91 -4.67
N ARG A 113 6.61 6.88 -5.28
CA ARG A 113 7.09 7.55 -6.49
C ARG A 113 7.76 8.85 -6.09
N ASN A 114 9.04 8.99 -6.42
CA ASN A 114 9.74 10.24 -6.25
C ASN A 114 9.25 11.23 -7.31
N GLN A 115 8.51 12.25 -6.90
CA GLN A 115 7.95 13.23 -7.82
C GLN A 115 9.01 14.20 -8.39
N TYR A 116 10.20 14.28 -7.79
CA TYR A 116 11.30 15.13 -8.28
C TYR A 116 12.01 14.54 -9.50
N ASN A 117 12.12 13.21 -9.60
CA ASN A 117 12.82 12.53 -10.70
C ASN A 117 11.98 11.47 -11.44
N GLY A 118 10.76 11.19 -10.96
CA GLY A 118 9.82 10.24 -11.56
C GLY A 118 10.08 8.76 -11.24
N PHE A 119 11.15 8.42 -10.53
CA PHE A 119 11.47 7.03 -10.21
C PHE A 119 10.54 6.43 -9.16
N ILE A 120 10.24 5.15 -9.31
CA ILE A 120 9.45 4.38 -8.35
C ILE A 120 10.39 3.52 -7.52
N TYR A 121 10.25 3.60 -6.20
CA TYR A 121 11.05 2.85 -5.25
C TYR A 121 10.17 1.87 -4.46
N LEU A 122 10.72 0.70 -4.16
CA LEU A 122 10.12 -0.28 -3.27
C LEU A 122 11.09 -0.53 -2.12
N ALA A 123 10.61 -0.37 -0.88
CA ALA A 123 11.36 -0.76 0.31
C ALA A 123 10.68 -1.96 0.96
N GLY A 124 11.48 -2.90 1.43
CA GLY A 124 11.00 -4.04 2.19
C GLY A 124 11.83 -4.25 3.44
N MET A 125 11.14 -4.46 4.55
CA MET A 125 11.73 -4.69 5.86
C MET A 125 11.83 -6.20 6.12
N LEU A 126 13.03 -6.65 6.46
CA LEU A 126 13.34 -7.95 7.05
C LEU A 126 13.55 -7.75 8.56
N ILE A 127 13.90 -8.81 9.29
CA ILE A 127 14.04 -8.72 10.76
C ILE A 127 15.16 -7.76 11.21
N ASN A 128 16.30 -7.75 10.53
CA ASN A 128 17.48 -6.94 10.89
C ASN A 128 18.00 -6.12 9.70
N GLU A 129 17.27 -6.08 8.59
CA GLU A 129 17.70 -5.42 7.36
C GLU A 129 16.50 -4.76 6.69
N ILE A 130 16.77 -3.70 5.94
CA ILE A 130 15.82 -3.10 5.01
C ILE A 130 16.49 -2.98 3.65
N PHE A 131 15.81 -3.44 2.61
CA PHE A 131 16.28 -3.31 1.24
C PHE A 131 15.50 -2.21 0.51
N LEU A 132 16.19 -1.50 -0.38
CA LEU A 132 15.62 -0.53 -1.30
C LEU A 132 15.85 -1.03 -2.73
N MET A 133 14.78 -1.05 -3.52
CA MET A 133 14.82 -1.35 -4.94
C MET A 133 14.23 -0.20 -5.74
N GLN A 134 14.70 0.00 -6.97
CA GLN A 134 14.16 0.97 -7.92
C GLN A 134 13.57 0.25 -9.14
N TYR A 135 12.40 0.71 -9.59
CA TYR A 135 11.78 0.19 -10.80
C TYR A 135 12.60 0.60 -12.03
N TYR A 136 12.95 -0.38 -12.85
CA TYR A 136 13.67 -0.17 -14.10
C TYR A 136 12.75 -0.52 -15.28
N ASP A 137 12.19 0.52 -15.91
CA ASP A 137 11.21 0.38 -16.99
C ASP A 137 11.66 -0.56 -18.12
N PRO A 138 12.91 -0.50 -18.65
CA PRO A 138 13.31 -1.35 -19.77
C PRO A 138 13.23 -2.85 -19.49
N LEU A 139 13.38 -3.27 -18.22
CA LEU A 139 13.26 -4.67 -17.82
C LEU A 139 11.94 -4.96 -17.08
N ARG A 140 11.10 -3.94 -16.90
CA ARG A 140 9.84 -3.99 -16.16
C ARG A 140 9.99 -4.75 -14.82
N LYS A 141 10.99 -4.35 -14.03
CA LYS A 141 11.27 -4.95 -12.72
C LYS A 141 11.94 -4.01 -11.74
N PHE A 142 11.74 -4.27 -10.45
CA PHE A 142 12.53 -3.65 -9.39
C PHE A 142 13.95 -4.25 -9.36
N MET A 143 14.94 -3.36 -9.35
CA MET A 143 16.36 -3.66 -9.25
C MET A 143 16.85 -3.28 -7.85
N ASN A 144 17.58 -4.16 -7.19
CA ASN A 144 18.14 -3.88 -5.88
C ASN A 144 19.15 -2.74 -5.95
N LEU A 145 18.99 -1.73 -5.09
CA LEU A 145 19.90 -0.60 -4.96
C LEU A 145 20.78 -0.74 -3.72
N LYS A 146 20.15 -0.84 -2.55
CA LYS A 146 20.83 -0.83 -1.26
C LYS A 146 20.17 -1.77 -0.27
N THR A 147 20.95 -2.26 0.68
CA THR A 147 20.48 -3.00 1.85
C THR A 147 21.16 -2.42 3.07
N VAL A 148 20.38 -2.00 4.06
CA VAL A 148 20.85 -1.35 5.30
C VAL A 148 20.50 -2.25 6.48
N SER A 149 21.46 -2.51 7.36
CA SER A 149 21.18 -3.21 8.62
C SER A 149 20.48 -2.29 9.60
N ILE A 150 19.45 -2.78 10.28
CA ILE A 150 18.60 -2.01 11.19
C ILE A 150 18.52 -2.68 12.56
N SER A 151 18.39 -1.85 13.58
CA SER A 151 18.16 -2.27 14.98
C SER A 151 16.91 -1.58 15.53
N ILE A 152 15.76 -1.84 14.89
CA ILE A 152 14.43 -1.32 15.28
C ILE A 152 13.49 -2.49 15.60
N PRO A 153 12.37 -2.26 16.30
CA PRO A 153 11.37 -3.29 16.57
C PRO A 153 10.92 -4.01 15.31
N VAL A 154 10.63 -5.30 15.45
CA VAL A 154 10.34 -6.22 14.34
C VAL A 154 9.12 -5.80 13.51
N GLU A 155 8.22 -4.95 14.05
CA GLU A 155 7.03 -4.49 13.33
C GLU A 155 6.66 -3.03 13.68
N PRO A 156 7.22 -2.03 12.98
CA PRO A 156 6.86 -0.64 13.21
C PRO A 156 5.42 -0.38 12.75
N LYS A 157 4.69 0.47 13.51
CA LYS A 157 3.32 0.87 13.15
C LYS A 157 3.29 1.68 11.85
N ILE A 158 4.36 2.43 11.57
CA ILE A 158 4.52 3.29 10.40
C ILE A 158 5.61 2.66 9.52
N PHE A 159 5.38 2.64 8.22
CA PHE A 159 6.38 2.21 7.24
C PHE A 159 6.11 2.91 5.91
N GLN A 160 6.46 4.19 5.83
CA GLN A 160 6.10 5.06 4.70
C GLN A 160 7.33 5.73 4.09
N MET A 161 7.39 5.81 2.76
CA MET A 161 8.41 6.59 2.07
C MET A 161 8.10 8.09 2.13
N ILE A 162 9.12 8.89 2.42
CA ILE A 162 9.11 10.35 2.33
C ILE A 162 10.27 10.78 1.43
N PHE A 163 9.95 11.54 0.39
CA PHE A 163 10.92 12.10 -0.56
C PHE A 163 11.32 13.50 -0.14
N SER A 164 12.58 13.86 -0.35
CA SER A 164 13.10 15.21 -0.14
C SER A 164 13.91 15.60 -1.37
N PRO A 165 13.88 16.88 -1.80
CA PRO A 165 14.65 17.32 -2.97
C PRO A 165 16.16 17.31 -2.73
N GLU A 166 16.58 17.28 -1.46
CA GLU A 166 17.98 17.28 -1.06
C GLU A 166 18.64 15.89 -1.13
N ASN A 167 17.84 14.83 -1.24
CA ASN A 167 18.33 13.44 -1.20
C ASN A 167 18.04 12.69 -2.49
N GLN A 168 18.97 11.81 -2.87
CA GLN A 168 18.81 10.95 -4.04
C GLN A 168 17.71 9.88 -3.83
N TYR A 169 17.61 9.35 -2.61
CA TYR A 169 16.69 8.28 -2.24
C TYR A 169 15.65 8.77 -1.22
N ALA A 170 14.51 8.05 -1.14
CA ALA A 170 13.50 8.30 -0.12
C ALA A 170 14.00 7.92 1.27
N TYR A 171 13.54 8.61 2.29
CA TYR A 171 13.56 8.12 3.66
C TYR A 171 12.43 7.10 3.85
N VAL A 172 12.65 6.07 4.65
CA VAL A 172 11.55 5.22 5.13
C VAL A 172 11.25 5.58 6.57
N CYS A 173 10.18 6.34 6.78
CA CYS A 173 9.67 6.72 8.09
C CYS A 173 9.08 5.49 8.81
N VAL A 174 9.58 5.24 10.01
CA VAL A 174 9.16 4.15 10.90
C VAL A 174 8.54 4.64 12.20
N GLY A 175 8.62 5.95 12.46
CA GLY A 175 8.10 6.58 13.67
C GLY A 175 8.08 8.10 13.57
N VAL A 176 7.33 8.73 14.46
CA VAL A 176 7.28 10.19 14.61
C VAL A 176 7.41 10.53 16.09
N SER A 177 8.24 11.52 16.42
CA SER A 177 8.35 12.10 17.76
C SER A 177 8.13 13.61 17.73
N LYS A 178 7.79 14.22 18.87
CA LYS A 178 7.75 15.69 18.99
C LYS A 178 9.16 16.25 19.14
N ASN A 179 9.39 17.42 18.54
CA ASN A 179 10.64 18.14 18.76
C ASN A 179 10.64 18.79 20.16
N LYS A 180 11.59 18.40 21.01
CA LYS A 180 11.74 18.93 22.38
C LYS A 180 11.91 20.46 22.42
N PHE A 181 12.48 21.05 21.37
CA PHE A 181 12.80 22.49 21.31
C PHE A 181 11.79 23.32 20.52
N SER A 182 10.80 22.68 19.87
CA SER A 182 9.83 23.39 19.03
C SER A 182 8.48 22.68 19.12
N PRO A 183 7.51 23.21 19.90
CA PRO A 183 6.33 22.47 20.34
C PRO A 183 5.39 22.03 19.21
N ASN A 184 5.46 22.69 18.05
CA ASN A 184 4.64 22.40 16.86
C ASN A 184 5.43 21.64 15.79
N SER A 185 6.68 21.29 16.04
CA SER A 185 7.51 20.57 15.08
C SER A 185 7.64 19.11 15.48
N PHE A 186 7.74 18.26 14.47
CA PHE A 186 7.90 16.82 14.58
C PHE A 186 9.28 16.41 14.08
N LYS A 187 9.73 15.24 14.52
CA LYS A 187 10.91 14.56 13.98
C LYS A 187 10.48 13.21 13.44
N PHE A 188 10.87 12.92 12.21
CA PHE A 188 10.67 11.61 11.62
C PHE A 188 11.81 10.69 12.06
N ALA A 189 11.47 9.61 12.75
CA ALA A 189 12.37 8.47 12.92
C ALA A 189 12.33 7.68 11.62
N ALA A 190 13.46 7.63 10.90
CA ALA A 190 13.48 7.12 9.54
C ALA A 190 14.79 6.41 9.21
N ILE A 191 14.72 5.47 8.27
CA ILE A 191 15.90 4.91 7.62
C ILE A 191 16.30 5.84 6.48
N ASN A 192 17.53 6.31 6.51
CA ASN A 192 18.15 7.07 5.44
C ASN A 192 19.07 6.13 4.63
N PHE A 193 18.74 5.93 3.35
CA PHE A 193 19.53 5.08 2.47
C PHE A 193 20.78 5.77 1.92
N GLU A 194 20.89 7.09 2.01
CA GLU A 194 22.11 7.82 1.63
C GLU A 194 23.19 7.62 2.69
N THR A 195 22.83 7.82 3.96
CA THR A 195 23.73 7.66 5.12
C THR A 195 23.81 6.23 5.65
N GLU A 196 22.92 5.35 5.17
CA GLU A 196 22.79 3.94 5.57
C GLU A 196 22.59 3.76 7.08
N LYS A 197 21.82 4.66 7.68
CA LYS A 197 21.58 4.72 9.13
C LYS A 197 20.11 4.92 9.44
N VAL A 198 19.75 4.51 10.65
CA VAL A 198 18.48 4.89 11.28
C VAL A 198 18.68 6.23 11.98
N GLU A 199 17.92 7.25 11.57
CA GLU A 199 17.98 8.61 12.09
C GLU A 199 16.81 8.88 13.05
N ASN A 200 17.06 9.66 14.10
CA ASN A 200 16.06 10.13 15.08
C ASN A 200 15.24 9.01 15.76
N TYR A 201 15.74 7.77 15.80
CA TYR A 201 15.05 6.66 16.44
C TYR A 201 15.36 6.63 17.94
N ASP A 202 14.32 6.87 18.74
CA ASP A 202 14.31 6.68 20.20
C ASP A 202 12.91 6.21 20.58
N ASP A 203 12.78 4.92 20.89
CA ASP A 203 11.50 4.22 21.11
C ASP A 203 10.65 4.90 22.18
N ALA A 204 11.29 5.39 23.25
CA ALA A 204 10.62 6.07 24.36
C ALA A 204 10.05 7.45 23.97
N SER A 205 10.55 8.04 22.89
CA SER A 205 10.12 9.36 22.40
C SER A 205 9.04 9.29 21.31
N LEU A 206 8.81 8.10 20.74
CA LEU A 206 7.86 7.91 19.65
C LEU A 206 6.42 8.11 20.13
N LEU A 207 5.64 8.82 19.32
CA LEU A 207 4.22 9.06 19.57
C LEU A 207 3.44 7.76 19.32
N SER A 208 2.82 7.23 20.37
CA SER A 208 2.11 5.95 20.33
C SER A 208 0.79 5.98 19.53
N ASN A 209 0.21 7.17 19.38
CA ASN A 209 -1.09 7.44 18.77
C ASN A 209 -1.01 7.96 17.33
N VAL A 210 0.15 7.83 16.67
CA VAL A 210 0.26 8.12 15.23
C VAL A 210 -0.20 6.91 14.42
N SER A 211 -1.24 7.08 13.62
CA SER A 211 -1.84 6.00 12.82
C SER A 211 -1.32 5.98 11.38
N ARG A 212 -1.00 7.15 10.81
CA ARG A 212 -0.54 7.33 9.43
C ARG A 212 0.42 8.50 9.28
N VAL A 213 1.37 8.34 8.36
CA VAL A 213 2.17 9.43 7.78
C VAL A 213 1.96 9.33 6.27
N ILE A 214 1.63 10.44 5.60
CA ILE A 214 1.36 10.47 4.15
C ILE A 214 2.03 11.71 3.58
N GLN A 215 2.85 11.54 2.54
CA GLN A 215 3.36 12.66 1.77
C GLN A 215 2.36 13.03 0.68
N HIS A 216 2.06 14.32 0.54
CA HIS A 216 1.10 14.82 -0.44
C HIS A 216 1.67 14.68 -1.86
N GLU A 217 0.88 14.12 -2.78
CA GLU A 217 1.39 13.73 -4.10
C GLU A 217 1.75 14.93 -4.98
N LYS A 218 0.93 16.00 -4.95
CA LYS A 218 1.16 17.21 -5.77
C LYS A 218 2.02 18.26 -5.09
N ASP A 219 2.04 18.27 -3.77
CA ASP A 219 2.80 19.23 -2.96
C ASP A 219 3.78 18.44 -2.13
N VAL A 220 4.87 18.05 -2.78
CA VAL A 220 5.82 17.06 -2.29
C VAL A 220 6.57 17.49 -1.04
N ASP A 221 6.58 18.77 -0.69
CA ASP A 221 7.10 19.18 0.61
C ASP A 221 6.08 18.95 1.74
N THR A 222 4.78 18.84 1.44
CA THR A 222 3.73 18.64 2.44
C THR A 222 3.61 17.17 2.89
N VAL A 223 3.64 16.95 4.20
CA VAL A 223 3.49 15.66 4.88
C VAL A 223 2.40 15.76 5.94
N LEU A 224 1.44 14.84 5.89
CA LEU A 224 0.32 14.73 6.82
C LEU A 224 0.64 13.66 7.87
N ILE A 225 0.48 14.01 9.14
CA ILE A 225 0.67 13.12 10.29
C ILE A 225 -0.67 12.96 10.99
N SER A 226 -1.29 11.78 10.87
CA SER A 226 -2.53 11.47 11.59
C SER A 226 -2.18 10.97 12.99
N GLN A 227 -2.60 11.73 14.01
CA GLN A 227 -2.33 11.48 15.41
C GLN A 227 -3.62 11.58 16.23
N GLY A 228 -4.15 10.43 16.67
CA GLY A 228 -5.42 10.36 17.39
C GLY A 228 -6.56 10.96 16.56
N ASN A 229 -7.10 12.08 17.01
CA ASN A 229 -8.17 12.83 16.33
C ASN A 229 -7.68 14.10 15.60
N HIS A 230 -6.37 14.27 15.46
CA HIS A 230 -5.76 15.39 14.73
C HIS A 230 -5.02 14.91 13.49
N ILE A 231 -4.98 15.76 12.47
CA ILE A 231 -4.04 15.66 11.36
C ILE A 231 -3.13 16.88 11.45
N ASN A 232 -1.83 16.67 11.65
CA ASN A 232 -0.84 17.74 11.62
C ASN A 232 -0.23 17.79 10.22
N ILE A 233 -0.18 18.98 9.63
CA ILE A 233 0.33 19.21 8.28
C ILE A 233 1.66 19.94 8.40
N VAL A 234 2.72 19.24 8.05
CA VAL A 234 4.10 19.69 8.19
C VAL A 234 4.83 19.59 6.86
N ASN A 235 6.00 20.21 6.78
CA ASN A 235 6.89 20.01 5.65
C ASN A 235 7.68 18.69 5.77
N SER A 236 8.49 18.36 4.76
CA SER A 236 9.33 17.15 4.72
C SER A 236 10.36 17.07 5.86
N GLN A 237 10.66 18.20 6.50
CA GLN A 237 11.54 18.35 7.66
C GLN A 237 10.80 18.33 9.01
N GLY A 238 9.48 18.14 9.00
CA GLY A 238 8.64 18.05 10.20
C GLY A 238 8.28 19.40 10.83
N LYS A 239 8.51 20.53 10.15
CA LYS A 239 8.10 21.86 10.63
C LYS A 239 6.67 22.17 10.15
N PRO A 240 5.84 22.91 10.91
CA PRO A 240 4.52 23.32 10.45
C PRO A 240 4.56 23.94 9.06
N GLN A 241 3.61 23.56 8.22
CA GLN A 241 3.53 24.12 6.88
C GLN A 241 3.25 25.63 6.97
N THR A 242 4.00 26.44 6.23
CA THR A 242 3.86 27.91 6.23
C THR A 242 3.13 28.43 5.00
N ASN A 243 2.83 27.54 4.04
CA ASN A 243 2.03 27.86 2.87
C ASN A 243 0.60 28.24 3.30
N ARG A 244 0.22 29.52 3.11
CA ARG A 244 -1.09 30.06 3.51
C ARG A 244 -2.29 29.42 2.80
N GLN A 245 -2.06 28.60 1.78
CA GLN A 245 -3.13 27.92 1.03
C GLN A 245 -3.62 26.64 1.71
N ILE A 246 -2.84 26.08 2.64
CA ILE A 246 -3.15 24.83 3.34
C ILE A 246 -3.08 25.11 4.84
N LEU A 247 -4.00 24.52 5.60
CA LEU A 247 -4.01 24.62 7.06
C LEU A 247 -2.83 23.88 7.68
N SER A 248 -2.43 24.29 8.88
CA SER A 248 -1.39 23.58 9.66
C SER A 248 -1.90 22.32 10.32
N ASP A 249 -3.20 22.24 10.57
CA ASP A 249 -3.83 21.17 11.31
C ASP A 249 -5.32 21.06 11.01
N LEU A 250 -5.85 19.84 11.15
CA LEU A 250 -7.27 19.52 11.09
C LEU A 250 -7.67 18.74 12.33
N TYR A 251 -8.85 19.03 12.85
CA TYR A 251 -9.41 18.39 14.05
C TYR A 251 -10.67 17.59 13.72
N PHE A 252 -10.76 16.38 14.24
CA PHE A 252 -11.96 15.54 14.18
C PHE A 252 -12.51 15.30 15.59
N ASP A 253 -13.81 15.14 15.69
CA ASP A 253 -14.53 14.80 16.93
C ASP A 253 -14.44 13.29 17.26
N TYR A 254 -13.66 12.53 16.49
CA TYR A 254 -13.41 11.11 16.67
C TYR A 254 -11.94 10.73 16.41
N GLU A 255 -11.52 9.56 16.89
CA GLU A 255 -10.19 9.00 16.63
C GLU A 255 -10.09 8.46 15.19
N ILE A 256 -9.07 8.91 14.45
CA ILE A 256 -8.83 8.55 13.06
C ILE A 256 -8.14 7.19 12.99
N GLN A 257 -8.82 6.20 12.44
CA GLN A 257 -8.31 4.83 12.27
C GLN A 257 -7.54 4.64 10.96
N SER A 258 -7.93 5.36 9.91
CA SER A 258 -7.22 5.40 8.64
C SER A 258 -7.39 6.77 8.01
N LEU A 259 -6.40 7.17 7.21
CA LEU A 259 -6.39 8.43 6.49
C LEU A 259 -6.10 8.17 5.02
N VAL A 260 -6.84 8.82 4.14
CA VAL A 260 -6.54 8.92 2.70
C VAL A 260 -6.36 10.39 2.37
N CYS A 261 -5.23 10.73 1.74
CA CYS A 261 -4.97 12.07 1.24
C CYS A 261 -5.43 12.16 -0.21
N LEU A 262 -6.29 13.13 -0.50
CA LEU A 262 -6.69 13.52 -1.85
C LEU A 262 -5.96 14.81 -2.24
N GLN A 263 -6.25 15.34 -3.42
CA GLN A 263 -5.58 16.52 -3.97
C GLN A 263 -5.78 17.80 -3.13
N ASP A 264 -7.01 18.07 -2.70
CA ASP A 264 -7.38 19.31 -2.00
C ASP A 264 -8.12 19.00 -0.68
N SER A 265 -8.22 17.73 -0.31
CA SER A 265 -8.96 17.27 0.87
C SER A 265 -8.35 15.99 1.44
N VAL A 266 -8.83 15.59 2.61
CA VAL A 266 -8.52 14.31 3.25
C VAL A 266 -9.81 13.56 3.54
N LEU A 267 -9.76 12.24 3.49
CA LEU A 267 -10.81 11.37 4.01
C LEU A 267 -10.29 10.72 5.30
N ALA A 268 -10.85 11.11 6.44
CA ALA A 268 -10.56 10.52 7.73
C ALA A 268 -11.60 9.45 8.04
N PHE A 269 -11.15 8.23 8.33
CA PHE A 269 -12.01 7.07 8.57
C PHE A 269 -12.04 6.72 10.04
N HIS A 270 -13.23 6.40 10.52
CA HIS A 270 -13.46 5.81 11.83
C HIS A 270 -14.26 4.51 11.68
N LYS A 271 -14.53 3.82 12.79
CA LYS A 271 -15.17 2.51 12.78
C LYS A 271 -16.50 2.48 12.03
N HIS A 272 -17.29 3.55 12.07
CA HIS A 272 -18.68 3.59 11.59
C HIS A 272 -18.86 4.45 10.34
N GLY A 273 -17.78 4.88 9.71
CA GLY A 273 -17.90 5.86 8.65
C GLY A 273 -16.62 6.61 8.32
N MET A 274 -16.79 7.75 7.68
CA MET A 274 -15.71 8.65 7.29
C MET A 274 -16.22 10.08 7.17
N GLN A 275 -15.30 11.04 7.36
CA GLN A 275 -15.54 12.43 7.06
C GLN A 275 -14.44 12.94 6.13
N GLY A 276 -14.85 13.54 5.02
CA GLY A 276 -14.01 14.28 4.10
C GLY A 276 -13.89 15.73 4.54
N ARG A 277 -12.67 16.27 4.58
CA ARG A 277 -12.43 17.68 4.88
C ARG A 277 -11.44 18.32 3.92
N SER A 278 -11.74 19.56 3.53
CA SER A 278 -10.85 20.38 2.72
C SER A 278 -9.58 20.74 3.49
N LEU A 279 -8.43 20.64 2.81
CA LEU A 279 -7.12 21.03 3.36
C LEU A 279 -6.96 22.55 3.49
N ARG A 280 -7.81 23.34 2.81
CA ARG A 280 -7.66 24.80 2.70
C ARG A 280 -8.43 25.56 3.78
N ASP A 281 -9.65 25.13 4.06
CA ASP A 281 -10.62 25.84 4.90
C ASP A 281 -11.29 24.94 5.96
N ASN A 282 -10.91 23.65 6.04
CA ASN A 282 -11.46 22.67 6.99
C ASN A 282 -12.97 22.41 6.81
N GLU A 283 -13.56 22.84 5.69
CA GLU A 283 -14.95 22.56 5.36
C GLU A 283 -15.17 21.05 5.17
N VAL A 284 -16.29 20.54 5.70
CA VAL A 284 -16.69 19.14 5.52
C VAL A 284 -17.19 18.97 4.09
N THR A 285 -16.44 18.20 3.30
CA THR A 285 -16.76 17.98 1.88
C THR A 285 -17.69 16.79 1.69
N GLN A 286 -17.55 15.77 2.54
CA GLN A 286 -18.31 14.52 2.47
C GLN A 286 -18.42 13.90 3.86
N GLU A 287 -19.50 13.15 4.12
CA GLU A 287 -19.66 12.43 5.37
C GLU A 287 -20.47 11.16 5.13
N ILE A 288 -19.99 10.05 5.66
CA ILE A 288 -20.72 8.78 5.71
C ILE A 288 -20.73 8.35 7.16
N TYR A 289 -21.90 8.03 7.68
CA TYR A 289 -22.08 7.54 9.04
C TYR A 289 -23.15 6.46 9.09
N ASP A 290 -22.77 5.25 9.50
CA ASP A 290 -23.66 4.11 9.68
C ASP A 290 -23.23 3.28 10.89
N GLN A 291 -23.96 3.41 12.00
CA GLN A 291 -23.71 2.67 13.23
C GLN A 291 -24.00 1.17 13.11
N THR A 292 -24.81 0.75 12.13
CA THR A 292 -25.18 -0.66 11.94
C THR A 292 -24.03 -1.47 11.34
N ARG A 293 -23.00 -0.78 10.83
CA ARG A 293 -21.83 -1.38 10.17
C ARG A 293 -20.54 -0.92 10.82
N SER A 294 -19.52 -1.77 10.68
CA SER A 294 -18.13 -1.38 10.90
C SER A 294 -17.38 -1.37 9.57
N PHE A 295 -16.65 -0.30 9.28
CA PHE A 295 -15.86 -0.12 8.07
C PHE A 295 -14.36 -0.18 8.34
N ARG A 296 -13.61 -0.68 7.36
CA ARG A 296 -12.15 -0.68 7.38
C ARG A 296 -11.62 -0.41 5.97
N VAL A 297 -10.71 0.55 5.83
CA VAL A 297 -10.00 0.78 4.57
C VAL A 297 -9.05 -0.39 4.31
N ILE A 298 -9.16 -1.03 3.15
CA ILE A 298 -8.29 -2.15 2.74
C ILE A 298 -7.37 -1.78 1.56
N GLY A 299 -7.68 -0.73 0.81
CA GLY A 299 -6.84 -0.20 -0.26
C GLY A 299 -7.23 1.23 -0.64
N SER A 300 -6.26 2.02 -1.09
CA SER A 300 -6.46 3.43 -1.46
C SER A 300 -5.46 3.92 -2.52
N ASP A 301 -5.10 3.05 -3.47
CA ASP A 301 -4.13 3.37 -4.53
C ASP A 301 -4.76 4.29 -5.59
N ARG A 302 -5.64 3.74 -6.43
CA ARG A 302 -6.48 4.53 -7.35
C ARG A 302 -7.92 4.67 -6.89
N LEU A 303 -8.41 3.63 -6.23
CA LEU A 303 -9.75 3.56 -5.68
C LEU A 303 -9.64 3.33 -4.18
N VAL A 304 -10.52 3.97 -3.42
CA VAL A 304 -10.64 3.69 -1.99
C VAL A 304 -11.61 2.54 -1.82
N VAL A 305 -11.08 1.40 -1.38
CA VAL A 305 -11.84 0.17 -1.15
C VAL A 305 -12.00 -0.06 0.35
N LEU A 306 -13.23 -0.27 0.77
CA LEU A 306 -13.61 -0.53 2.15
C LEU A 306 -14.11 -1.97 2.29
N GLN A 307 -13.73 -2.60 3.38
CA GLN A 307 -14.41 -3.76 3.92
C GLN A 307 -15.48 -3.29 4.90
N SER A 308 -16.70 -3.80 4.83
CA SER A 308 -17.71 -3.59 5.87
C SER A 308 -18.22 -4.91 6.47
N ARG A 309 -18.70 -4.83 7.72
CA ARG A 309 -19.35 -5.93 8.45
C ARG A 309 -20.55 -5.39 9.20
N SER A 310 -21.68 -6.10 9.14
CA SER A 310 -22.88 -5.75 9.90
C SER A 310 -22.72 -6.13 11.38
N PHE A 311 -23.22 -5.28 12.27
CA PHE A 311 -23.15 -5.48 13.71
C PHE A 311 -23.97 -6.70 14.17
N ASP A 312 -25.14 -6.94 13.59
CA ASP A 312 -26.00 -8.10 13.90
C ASP A 312 -25.28 -9.42 13.58
N GLN A 313 -24.50 -9.43 12.50
CA GLN A 313 -23.72 -10.60 12.10
C GLN A 313 -22.53 -10.83 13.04
N LEU A 314 -21.92 -9.77 13.57
CA LEU A 314 -20.80 -9.86 14.53
C LEU A 314 -21.25 -10.40 15.89
N GLN A 315 -22.48 -10.12 16.32
CA GLN A 315 -23.01 -10.62 17.61
C GLN A 315 -23.51 -12.07 17.54
N SER A 316 -24.06 -12.47 16.40
CA SER A 316 -24.64 -13.82 16.21
C SER A 316 -23.59 -14.90 15.96
N SER A 317 -22.40 -14.54 15.49
CA SER A 317 -21.29 -15.48 15.27
C SER A 317 -20.35 -15.56 16.47
N SER A 318 -20.24 -16.73 17.10
CA SER A 318 -19.26 -16.99 18.17
C SER A 318 -17.80 -17.07 17.68
N ALA A 319 -17.57 -17.07 16.37
CA ALA A 319 -16.25 -17.07 15.74
C ALA A 319 -16.08 -15.86 14.81
N LEU A 320 -15.36 -14.83 15.29
CA LEU A 320 -15.05 -13.57 14.57
C LEU A 320 -14.48 -13.75 13.14
N ASN A 321 -13.95 -14.94 12.82
CA ASN A 321 -13.28 -15.23 11.56
C ASN A 321 -14.19 -15.86 10.49
N THR A 322 -15.49 -16.04 10.76
CA THR A 322 -16.44 -16.68 9.82
C THR A 322 -17.54 -15.75 9.33
N VAL A 323 -17.55 -14.48 9.76
CA VAL A 323 -18.55 -13.51 9.34
C VAL A 323 -18.23 -13.02 7.92
N PRO A 324 -19.16 -13.16 6.96
CA PRO A 324 -18.99 -12.61 5.63
C PRO A 324 -18.75 -11.10 5.72
N SER A 325 -17.94 -10.55 4.83
CA SER A 325 -17.67 -9.12 4.77
C SER A 325 -18.06 -8.60 3.40
N ASP A 326 -18.66 -7.41 3.37
CA ASP A 326 -18.99 -6.73 2.12
C ASP A 326 -17.79 -5.88 1.66
N LEU A 327 -17.67 -5.71 0.36
CA LEU A 327 -16.70 -4.79 -0.25
C LEU A 327 -17.43 -3.58 -0.80
N HIS A 328 -16.97 -2.39 -0.44
CA HIS A 328 -17.46 -1.12 -0.97
C HIS A 328 -16.33 -0.38 -1.67
N ILE A 329 -16.66 0.30 -2.76
CA ILE A 329 -15.74 1.18 -3.47
C ILE A 329 -16.28 2.60 -3.29
N LEU A 330 -15.49 3.48 -2.68
CA LEU A 330 -15.83 4.89 -2.63
C LEU A 330 -15.44 5.52 -3.97
N MET A 331 -16.45 6.00 -4.69
CA MET A 331 -16.26 6.77 -5.91
C MET A 331 -16.37 8.24 -5.56
N GLY A 332 -15.27 8.98 -5.75
CA GLY A 332 -15.29 10.44 -5.69
C GLY A 332 -15.85 11.02 -7.00
N HIS A 333 -16.39 12.23 -6.94
CA HIS A 333 -16.51 13.05 -8.13
C HIS A 333 -15.12 13.63 -8.41
N GLU A 334 -14.38 13.05 -9.36
CA GLU A 334 -13.27 13.77 -9.97
C GLU A 334 -13.90 14.93 -10.75
N ASN A 335 -13.79 16.15 -10.23
CA ASN A 335 -14.06 17.32 -11.07
C ASN A 335 -13.00 17.31 -12.17
N THR A 336 -13.45 17.03 -13.39
CA THR A 336 -12.72 17.09 -14.66
C THR A 336 -11.95 18.38 -14.85
#